data_AF-A0A6I3UXZ6-F1
#
_entry.id   AF-A0A6I3UXZ6-F1
#
_cell.length_a   1.000
_cell.length_b   1.000
_cell.length_c   1.000
_cell.angle_alpha   90.00
_cell.angle_beta   90.00
_cell.angle_gamma   90.00
#
_symmetry.space_group_name_H-M   'P 1'
#
loop_
_entity.id
_entity.type
_entity.pdbx_description
1 polymer ?
#
loop_
_entity_poly.entity_id
_entity_poly.type
_entity_poly.pdbx_seq_one_letter_code
_entity_poly.pdbx_strand_id
1 'polypeptide(L)'
;MIVSLKTKSRKAKDMAESIQGWLAQFLVNLFKSITFDCGKEFSKWKDISNHHDSESFFANLGCSRQRRLNEHSNRLLRCHDLPKQTDFNEVSQEF
;
A
#
# COMPACT_ATOMS: atom_id res chain seq x y z
N MET A 1 -6.55 9.40 -6.56
CA MET A 1 -6.80 9.31 -5.11
C MET A 1 -5.61 8.59 -4.49
N ILE A 2 -5.06 9.12 -3.40
CA ILE A 2 -4.00 8.49 -2.61
C ILE A 2 -4.65 8.12 -1.27
N VAL A 3 -4.38 6.92 -0.78
CA VAL A 3 -4.84 6.45 0.53
C VAL A 3 -3.63 5.96 1.29
N SER A 4 -3.47 6.44 2.52
CA SER A 4 -2.42 6.01 3.45
C SER A 4 -3.05 5.12 4.51
N LEU A 5 -2.40 4.00 4.81
CA LEU A 5 -2.86 3.07 5.85
C LEU A 5 -1.76 2.93 6.90
N LYS A 6 -2.01 3.45 8.11
CA LYS A 6 -1.16 3.19 9.27
C LYS A 6 -1.20 1.71 9.63
N THR A 7 -0.03 1.09 9.67
CA THR A 7 0.16 -0.31 10.05
C THR A 7 0.84 -0.41 11.41
N LYS A 8 0.54 -1.46 12.18
CA LYS A 8 1.17 -1.69 13.50
C LYS A 8 2.69 -1.91 13.39
N SER A 9 3.14 -2.58 12.34
CA SER A 9 4.56 -2.79 12.06
C SER A 9 4.80 -3.08 10.58
N ARG A 10 6.08 -3.09 10.16
CA ARG A 10 6.47 -3.47 8.79
C ARG A 10 6.48 -4.98 8.53
N LYS A 11 5.98 -5.80 9.46
CA LYS A 11 5.86 -7.25 9.27
C LYS A 11 4.78 -7.56 8.26
N ALA A 12 5.02 -8.54 7.39
CA ALA A 12 4.09 -8.90 6.32
C ALA A 12 2.68 -9.29 6.81
N LYS A 13 2.59 -9.84 8.03
CA LYS A 13 1.29 -10.12 8.67
C LYS A 13 0.49 -8.84 8.92
N ASP A 14 1.08 -7.87 9.61
CA ASP A 14 0.40 -6.64 10.01
C ASP A 14 0.06 -5.77 8.79
N MET A 15 0.92 -5.79 7.77
CA MET A 15 0.66 -5.15 6.47
C MET A 15 -0.53 -5.78 5.77
N ALA A 16 -0.57 -7.11 5.66
CA ALA A 16 -1.66 -7.81 5.00
C ALA A 16 -3.00 -7.63 5.74
N GLU A 17 -3.00 -7.64 7.07
CA GLU A 17 -4.20 -7.36 7.88
C GLU A 17 -4.72 -5.94 7.64
N SER A 18 -3.82 -4.94 7.58
CA SER A 18 -4.20 -3.54 7.34
C SER A 18 -4.79 -3.34 5.94
N ILE A 19 -4.17 -3.94 4.91
CA ILE A 19 -4.65 -3.85 3.53
C ILE A 19 -6.01 -4.56 3.38
N GLN A 20 -6.15 -5.78 3.89
CA GLN A 20 -7.40 -6.53 3.83
C GLN A 20 -8.52 -5.83 4.60
N GLY A 21 -8.24 -5.29 5.78
CA GLY A 21 -9.23 -4.53 6.55
C GLY A 21 -9.73 -3.29 5.81
N TRP A 22 -8.87 -2.63 5.03
CA TRP A 22 -9.29 -1.52 4.18
C TRP A 22 -10.07 -2.00 2.95
N LEU A 23 -9.60 -3.03 2.26
CA LEU A 23 -10.26 -3.58 1.07
C LEU A 23 -11.63 -4.20 1.38
N ALA A 24 -11.83 -4.73 2.60
CA ALA A 24 -13.09 -5.30 3.06
C ALA A 24 -14.24 -4.28 3.15
N GLN A 25 -13.93 -2.97 3.08
CA GLN A 25 -14.95 -1.91 3.01
C GLN A 25 -15.60 -1.82 1.61
N PHE A 26 -15.05 -2.53 0.63
CA PHE A 26 -15.48 -2.52 -0.76
C PHE A 26 -16.02 -3.88 -1.19
N LEU A 27 -16.81 -3.88 -2.28
CA LEU A 27 -17.29 -5.12 -2.88
C LEU A 27 -16.12 -5.96 -3.42
N VAL A 28 -16.21 -7.27 -3.22
CA VAL A 28 -15.35 -8.25 -3.90
C VAL A 28 -15.46 -8.00 -5.42
N ASN A 29 -14.34 -8.01 -6.15
CA ASN A 29 -14.22 -7.69 -7.58
C ASN A 29 -14.27 -6.21 -8.00
N LEU A 30 -14.34 -5.26 -7.05
CA LEU A 30 -14.23 -3.84 -7.37
C LEU A 30 -12.84 -3.52 -7.96
N PHE A 31 -11.79 -4.05 -7.33
CA PHE A 31 -10.43 -3.94 -7.82
C PHE A 31 -10.13 -5.13 -8.72
N LYS A 32 -9.64 -4.87 -9.94
CA LYS A 32 -9.29 -5.93 -10.90
C LYS A 32 -7.88 -6.47 -10.70
N SER A 33 -6.98 -5.62 -10.27
CA SER A 33 -5.59 -5.97 -10.08
C SER A 33 -4.94 -5.11 -9.00
N ILE A 34 -3.94 -5.66 -8.34
CA ILE A 34 -3.10 -4.97 -7.37
C ILE A 34 -1.64 -5.10 -7.84
N THR A 35 -0.94 -3.98 -7.89
CA THR A 35 0.49 -3.94 -8.22
C THR A 35 1.29 -3.65 -6.97
N PHE A 36 2.14 -4.58 -6.57
CA PHE A 36 3.01 -4.48 -5.40
C PHE A 36 4.43 -4.05 -5.81
N ASP A 37 5.14 -3.42 -4.87
CA ASP A 37 6.60 -3.38 -4.95
C ASP A 37 7.20 -4.71 -4.46
N CYS A 38 8.51 -4.92 -4.69
CA CYS A 38 9.19 -6.14 -4.26
C CYS A 38 9.64 -6.11 -2.79
N GLY A 39 8.97 -5.33 -1.94
CA GLY A 39 9.22 -5.26 -0.50
C GLY A 39 8.87 -6.58 0.19
N LYS A 40 9.68 -6.98 1.18
CA LYS A 40 9.43 -8.20 1.97
C LYS A 40 8.16 -8.08 2.80
N GLU A 41 7.78 -6.86 3.13
CA GLU A 41 6.53 -6.49 3.79
C GLU A 41 5.29 -6.92 2.99
N PHE A 42 5.40 -7.13 1.67
CA PHE A 42 4.31 -7.62 0.82
C PHE A 42 4.40 -9.12 0.51
N SER A 43 5.24 -9.89 1.22
CA SER A 43 5.37 -11.35 0.98
C SER A 43 4.06 -12.15 1.12
N LYS A 44 3.03 -11.58 1.77
CA LYS A 44 1.68 -12.16 1.91
C LYS A 44 0.68 -11.68 0.84
N TRP A 45 1.13 -11.06 -0.25
CA TRP A 45 0.30 -10.56 -1.35
C TRP A 45 -0.72 -11.56 -1.90
N LYS A 46 -0.38 -12.86 -1.88
CA LYS A 46 -1.24 -13.92 -2.40
C LYS A 46 -2.51 -14.10 -1.57
N ASP A 47 -2.40 -13.96 -0.24
CA ASP A 47 -3.53 -14.04 0.68
C ASP A 47 -4.54 -12.92 0.40
N ILE A 48 -4.03 -11.69 0.19
CA ILE A 48 -4.82 -10.50 -0.12
C ILE A 48 -5.58 -10.70 -1.45
N SER A 49 -4.87 -11.17 -2.46
CA SER A 49 -5.39 -11.22 -3.83
C SER A 49 -6.40 -12.34 -4.02
N ASN A 50 -6.19 -13.48 -3.38
CA ASN A 50 -7.16 -14.58 -3.35
C ASN A 50 -8.46 -14.17 -2.64
N HIS A 51 -8.38 -13.36 -1.57
CA HIS A 51 -9.57 -12.95 -0.82
C HIS A 51 -10.45 -11.96 -1.59
N HIS A 52 -9.84 -11.10 -2.41
CA HIS A 52 -10.55 -10.07 -3.18
C HIS A 52 -10.74 -10.42 -4.66
N ASP A 53 -10.36 -11.63 -5.07
CA ASP A 53 -10.40 -12.13 -6.46
C ASP A 53 -9.80 -11.11 -7.45
N SER A 54 -8.57 -10.70 -7.14
CA SER A 54 -7.83 -9.68 -7.89
C SER A 54 -6.53 -10.26 -8.45
N GLU A 55 -6.14 -9.83 -9.65
CA GLU A 55 -4.85 -10.19 -10.21
C GLU A 55 -3.70 -9.49 -9.47
N SER A 56 -2.53 -10.13 -9.40
CA SER A 56 -1.36 -9.57 -8.73
C SER A 56 -0.19 -9.37 -9.68
N PHE A 57 0.41 -8.18 -9.61
CA PHE A 57 1.60 -7.85 -10.37
C PHE A 57 2.71 -7.31 -9.47
N PHE A 58 3.95 -7.49 -9.89
CA PHE A 58 5.14 -6.93 -9.24
C PHE A 58 5.88 -6.00 -10.17
N ALA A 59 6.34 -4.88 -9.66
CA ALA A 59 7.24 -4.01 -10.41
C ALA A 59 8.60 -4.68 -10.63
N ASN A 60 9.13 -4.64 -11.86
CA ASN A 60 10.42 -5.22 -12.20
C ASN A 60 11.55 -4.60 -11.35
N LEU A 61 12.51 -5.44 -10.96
CA LEU A 61 13.70 -5.00 -10.23
C LEU A 61 14.49 -4.00 -11.07
N GLY A 62 14.88 -2.87 -10.47
CA GLY A 62 15.65 -1.81 -11.14
C GLY A 62 14.85 -0.96 -12.15
N CYS A 63 13.56 -1.23 -12.38
CA CYS A 63 12.77 -0.46 -13.33
C CYS A 63 11.97 0.66 -12.65
N SER A 64 12.66 1.76 -12.32
CA SER A 64 12.04 2.94 -11.67
C SER A 64 10.85 3.52 -12.46
N ARG A 65 10.85 3.38 -13.79
CA ARG A 65 9.76 3.83 -14.67
C ARG A 65 8.40 3.20 -14.34
N GLN A 66 8.38 1.93 -13.90
CA GLN A 66 7.14 1.25 -13.48
C GLN A 66 6.62 1.73 -12.11
N ARG A 67 7.44 2.46 -11.35
CA ARG A 67 7.11 3.00 -10.03
C ARG A 67 6.83 4.50 -10.04
N ARG A 68 6.80 5.13 -11.23
CA ARG A 68 6.69 6.59 -11.36
C ARG A 68 5.49 7.17 -10.59
N LEU A 69 4.34 6.50 -10.66
CA LEU A 69 3.14 6.90 -9.93
C LEU A 69 3.29 6.75 -8.41
N ASN A 70 3.87 5.65 -7.94
CA ASN A 70 4.11 5.42 -6.52
C ASN A 70 5.09 6.45 -5.94
N GLU A 71 6.19 6.72 -6.64
CA GLU A 71 7.17 7.73 -6.21
C GLU A 71 6.60 9.14 -6.20
N HIS A 72 5.79 9.48 -7.20
CA HIS A 72 5.11 10.77 -7.26
C HIS A 72 4.11 10.89 -6.11
N SER A 73 3.28 9.87 -5.88
CA SER A 73 2.29 9.84 -4.80
C SER A 73 2.95 9.93 -3.41
N ASN A 74 4.04 9.19 -3.19
CA ASN A 74 4.81 9.25 -1.95
C ASN A 74 5.50 10.60 -1.73
N ARG A 75 5.83 11.35 -2.79
CA ARG A 75 6.32 12.72 -2.67
C ARG A 75 5.18 13.67 -2.29
N LEU A 76 4.02 13.54 -2.92
CA LEU A 76 2.85 14.36 -2.59
C LEU A 76 2.45 14.21 -1.11
N LEU A 77 2.39 12.97 -0.60
CA LEU A 77 2.09 12.69 0.80
C LEU A 77 3.04 13.40 1.78
N ARG A 78 4.34 13.47 1.45
CA ARG A 78 5.36 14.12 2.31
C ARG A 78 5.42 15.63 2.15
N CYS A 79 4.93 16.17 1.03
CA CYS A 79 5.06 17.58 0.69
C CYS A 79 3.79 18.38 1.01
N HIS A 80 2.63 17.78 0.86
CA HIS A 80 1.34 18.47 0.89
C HIS A 80 0.45 18.01 2.05
N ASP A 81 0.44 16.72 2.37
CA ASP A 81 -0.52 16.17 3.33
C ASP A 81 0.03 16.13 4.77
N LEU A 82 1.37 16.16 4.94
CA LEU A 82 2.02 16.19 6.25
C LEU A 82 3.02 17.34 6.37
N PRO A 83 3.17 17.95 7.57
CA PRO A 83 4.24 18.90 7.83
C PRO A 83 5.62 18.32 7.47
N LYS A 84 6.55 19.18 7.05
CA LYS A 84 7.92 18.74 6.79
C LYS A 84 8.53 18.15 8.06
N GLN A 85 9.27 17.06 7.89
CA GLN A 85 9.94 16.31 8.99
C GLN A 85 9.00 15.59 9.96
N THR A 86 7.72 15.42 9.64
CA THR A 86 6.82 14.59 10.45
C THR A 86 7.32 13.15 10.55
N ASP A 87 7.45 12.65 11.78
CA ASP A 87 7.62 11.23 12.03
C ASP A 87 6.28 10.52 11.86
N PHE A 88 6.18 9.66 10.84
CA PHE A 88 4.98 8.86 10.56
C PHE A 88 4.54 7.97 11.72
N ASN A 89 5.44 7.64 12.65
CA ASN A 89 5.08 6.85 13.84
C ASN A 89 4.15 7.62 14.78
N GLU A 90 4.29 8.95 14.83
CA GLU A 90 3.54 9.85 15.71
C GLU A 90 2.19 10.29 15.13
N VAL A 91 1.95 10.05 13.83
CA VAL A 91 0.72 10.44 13.12
C VAL A 91 -0.38 9.39 13.32
N SER A 92 -1.62 9.79 13.63
CA SER A 92 -2.76 8.87 13.71
C SER A 92 -3.25 8.45 12.31
N GLN A 93 -4.10 7.41 12.22
CA GLN A 93 -4.69 6.98 10.94
C GLN A 93 -5.63 8.04 10.34
N GLU A 94 -6.23 8.90 11.17
CA GLU A 94 -7.25 9.87 10.75
C GLU A 94 -6.68 11.11 10.04
N PHE A 95 -5.35 11.20 9.93
CA PHE A 95 -4.65 12.34 9.31
C PHE A 95 -4.51 12.18 7.80
#